data_AF-A0A1X0DJI7-F1
#
_entry.id   AF-A0A1X0DJI7-F1
#
_cell.length_a   1.000
_cell.length_b   1.000
_cell.length_c   1.000
_cell.angle_alpha   90.00
_cell.angle_beta   90.00
_cell.angle_gamma   90.00
#
_symmetry.space_group_name_H-M   'P 1'
#
loop_
_entity.id
_entity.type
_entity.pdbx_description
1 polymer ?
#
loop_
_entity_poly.entity_id
_entity_poly.type
_entity_poly.pdbx_seq_one_letter_code
_entity_poly.pdbx_strand_id
1 'polypeptide(L)'
;MTTTDIRPADLTAMPHAELVELFKTLDAPGLSEMVGEFDGTPLQQPNLFRSAVALGKVRNRLHWWKTKGFRQIDETSGRGYNIYRRAVSGRLMYRDPMTTLIAASHIDDRPAFQLDYRTFDTLNGFVNLVDDVRRVVPGLYLGFGMWGFTDRQRSVLQPFMLEATSRPYAGDIGTLRSEQRHGQPRHH
;
A
#
# COMPACT_ATOMS: atom_id res chain seq x y z
N MET A 1 -10.03 -21.94 8.72
CA MET A 1 -8.97 -21.49 9.65
C MET A 1 -9.48 -20.26 10.36
N THR A 2 -9.62 -20.29 11.68
CA THR A 2 -9.82 -19.08 12.49
C THR A 2 -8.54 -18.25 12.43
N THR A 3 -8.65 -17.01 11.96
CA THR A 3 -7.54 -16.08 11.62
C THR A 3 -6.65 -15.68 12.81
N THR A 4 -6.99 -16.10 14.03
CA THR A 4 -6.44 -15.59 15.29
C THR A 4 -4.99 -15.98 15.60
N ASP A 5 -4.32 -16.82 14.79
CA ASP A 5 -2.95 -17.30 15.07
C ASP A 5 -1.99 -17.15 13.87
N ILE A 6 -2.35 -16.36 12.85
CA ILE A 6 -1.43 -16.10 11.73
C ILE A 6 -0.37 -15.10 12.16
N ARG A 7 0.90 -15.48 12.05
CA ARG A 7 2.07 -14.64 12.35
C ARG A 7 2.73 -14.15 11.06
N PRO A 8 3.59 -13.11 11.12
CA PRO A 8 4.29 -12.58 9.93
C PRO A 8 5.12 -13.64 9.17
N ALA A 9 5.73 -14.58 9.90
CA ALA A 9 6.50 -15.67 9.31
C ALA A 9 5.63 -16.63 8.47
N ASP A 10 4.37 -16.82 8.86
CA ASP A 10 3.45 -17.69 8.14
C ASP A 10 3.08 -17.06 6.79
N LEU A 11 2.85 -15.74 6.74
CA LEU A 11 2.61 -14.99 5.49
C LEU A 11 3.84 -15.02 4.55
N THR A 12 5.05 -14.94 5.12
CA THR A 12 6.29 -15.02 4.32
C THR A 12 6.46 -16.39 3.64
N ALA A 13 5.96 -17.46 4.28
CA ALA A 13 6.05 -18.82 3.76
C ALA A 13 4.91 -19.20 2.80
N MET A 14 3.79 -18.45 2.81
CA MET A 14 2.63 -18.75 1.97
C MET A 14 2.92 -18.51 0.48
N PRO A 15 2.58 -19.47 -0.40
CA PRO A 15 2.53 -19.25 -1.82
C PRO A 15 1.60 -18.09 -2.20
N HIS A 16 1.92 -17.43 -3.31
CA HIS A 16 1.12 -16.32 -3.84
C HIS A 16 -0.39 -16.62 -3.92
N ALA A 17 -0.76 -17.80 -4.42
CA ALA A 17 -2.16 -18.20 -4.54
C ALA A 17 -2.85 -18.32 -3.17
N GLU A 18 -2.15 -18.83 -2.15
CA GLU A 18 -2.69 -18.92 -0.79
C GLU A 18 -2.86 -17.55 -0.14
N LEU A 19 -1.95 -16.61 -0.41
CA LEU A 19 -2.10 -15.22 0.04
C LEU A 19 -3.36 -14.56 -0.57
N VAL A 20 -3.63 -14.83 -1.85
CA VAL A 20 -4.84 -14.31 -2.52
C VAL A 20 -6.11 -14.89 -1.89
N GLU A 21 -6.15 -16.21 -1.67
CA GLU A 21 -7.30 -16.85 -1.04
C GLU A 21 -7.48 -16.41 0.41
N LEU A 22 -6.40 -16.25 1.18
CA LEU A 22 -6.45 -15.69 2.53
C LEU A 22 -7.07 -14.30 2.49
N PHE A 23 -6.59 -13.40 1.63
CA PHE A 23 -7.07 -12.01 1.54
C PHE A 23 -8.57 -11.91 1.32
N LYS A 24 -9.14 -12.79 0.49
CA LYS A 24 -10.59 -12.83 0.21
C LYS A 24 -11.44 -13.16 1.45
N THR A 25 -10.84 -13.76 2.48
CA THR A 25 -11.51 -14.08 3.75
C THR A 25 -11.43 -12.95 4.77
N LEU A 26 -10.48 -12.02 4.62
CA LEU A 26 -10.19 -10.98 5.61
C LEU A 26 -11.20 -9.82 5.53
N ASP A 27 -11.25 -9.04 6.61
CA ASP A 27 -12.01 -7.79 6.68
C ASP A 27 -11.10 -6.58 6.48
N ALA A 28 -11.66 -5.48 5.99
CA ALA A 28 -10.96 -4.20 5.95
C ALA A 28 -10.69 -3.68 7.37
N PRO A 29 -9.49 -3.15 7.65
CA PRO A 29 -9.28 -2.38 8.88
C PRO A 29 -10.04 -1.06 8.82
N GLY A 30 -10.31 -0.47 9.98
CA GLY A 30 -10.86 0.89 10.06
C GLY A 30 -9.80 1.96 9.74
N LEU A 31 -10.23 3.15 9.31
CA LEU A 31 -9.31 4.29 9.10
C LEU A 31 -8.55 4.68 10.39
N SER A 32 -9.21 4.60 11.53
CA SER A 32 -8.63 4.89 12.85
C SER A 32 -7.64 3.82 13.33
N GLU A 33 -7.73 2.60 12.81
CA GLU A 33 -6.77 1.51 13.07
C GLU A 33 -5.50 1.69 12.24
N MET A 34 -5.61 2.30 11.06
CA MET A 34 -4.50 2.56 10.14
C MET A 34 -3.92 3.97 10.36
N VAL A 35 -3.39 4.24 11.56
CA VAL A 35 -2.76 5.52 11.92
C VAL A 35 -1.34 5.31 12.43
N GLY A 36 -0.40 6.11 11.94
CA GLY A 36 1.03 5.98 12.25
C GLY A 36 1.81 5.30 11.13
N GLU A 37 3.03 4.86 11.42
CA GLU A 37 3.87 4.13 10.47
C GLU A 37 3.86 2.62 10.72
N PHE A 38 3.99 1.87 9.63
CA PHE A 38 3.86 0.42 9.59
C PHE A 38 5.05 -0.19 8.86
N ASP A 39 5.84 -1.05 9.50
CA ASP A 39 6.93 -1.75 8.82
C ASP A 39 6.36 -2.63 7.70
N GLY A 40 6.97 -2.54 6.52
CA GLY A 40 6.46 -3.13 5.30
C GLY A 40 7.42 -4.17 4.74
N THR A 41 6.90 -5.36 4.45
CA THR A 41 7.68 -6.47 3.91
C THR A 41 7.05 -6.98 2.61
N PRO A 42 7.76 -6.94 1.47
CA PRO A 42 7.30 -7.59 0.25
C PRO A 42 7.23 -9.10 0.48
N LEU A 43 6.11 -9.73 0.12
CA LEU A 43 5.96 -11.18 0.22
C LEU A 43 6.38 -11.85 -1.09
N GLN A 44 6.20 -13.17 -1.19
CA GLN A 44 6.55 -13.93 -2.40
C GLN A 44 5.81 -13.35 -3.62
N GLN A 45 6.58 -12.74 -4.51
CA GLN A 45 6.05 -12.12 -5.71
C GLN A 45 5.66 -13.17 -6.76
N PRO A 46 4.61 -12.94 -7.57
CA PRO A 46 4.29 -13.85 -8.66
C PRO A 46 5.45 -13.90 -9.66
N ASN A 47 5.81 -15.10 -10.13
CA ASN A 47 6.93 -15.35 -11.06
C ASN A 47 6.78 -14.70 -12.46
N LEU A 48 5.76 -13.86 -12.68
CA LEU A 48 5.45 -13.21 -13.95
C LEU A 48 6.24 -11.91 -14.19
N PHE A 49 7.18 -11.57 -13.31
CA PHE A 49 8.02 -10.36 -13.40
C PHE A 49 9.17 -10.45 -14.43
N ARG A 50 8.82 -10.59 -15.72
CA ARG A 50 9.63 -10.08 -16.84
C ARG A 50 8.98 -8.85 -17.48
N SER A 51 8.49 -7.93 -16.66
CA SER A 51 8.05 -6.59 -17.08
C SER A 51 9.06 -5.55 -16.60
N ALA A 52 9.60 -4.74 -17.52
CA ALA A 52 10.80 -3.91 -17.36
C ALA A 52 10.81 -2.95 -16.14
N VAL A 53 9.66 -2.55 -15.60
CA VAL A 53 9.53 -1.62 -14.47
C VAL A 53 9.87 -2.26 -13.12
N ALA A 54 9.56 -3.54 -12.95
CA ALA A 54 9.87 -4.28 -11.73
C ALA A 54 11.37 -4.50 -11.53
N LEU A 55 12.09 -4.66 -12.66
CA LEU A 55 13.54 -4.72 -12.67
C LEU A 55 14.15 -3.42 -12.13
N GLY A 56 13.50 -2.27 -12.37
CA GLY A 56 13.97 -0.96 -11.93
C GLY A 56 13.73 -0.66 -10.44
N LYS A 57 12.59 -1.08 -9.87
CA LYS A 57 12.24 -0.81 -8.45
C LYS A 57 12.71 -1.89 -7.48
N VAL A 58 12.57 -3.18 -7.83
CA VAL A 58 12.92 -4.31 -6.96
C VAL A 58 14.43 -4.55 -6.94
N ARG A 59 15.17 -4.15 -8.00
CA ARG A 59 16.65 -4.15 -8.02
C ARG A 59 17.25 -2.75 -7.84
N ASN A 60 16.50 -1.77 -7.33
CA ASN A 60 17.12 -0.49 -6.97
C ASN A 60 17.97 -0.67 -5.71
N ARG A 61 19.21 -1.14 -5.88
CA ARG A 61 20.20 -1.34 -4.81
C ARG A 61 20.47 -0.07 -3.99
N LEU A 62 20.00 1.10 -4.43
CA LEU A 62 20.15 2.39 -3.74
C LEU A 62 19.02 2.72 -2.75
N HIS A 63 17.82 2.15 -2.91
CA HIS A 63 16.63 2.52 -2.11
C HIS A 63 15.80 1.29 -1.77
N TRP A 64 15.69 0.97 -0.49
CA TRP A 64 14.90 -0.19 -0.04
C TRP A 64 13.55 0.32 0.48
N TRP A 65 12.46 -0.18 -0.11
CA TRP A 65 11.12 0.05 0.44
C TRP A 65 11.07 -0.55 1.83
N LYS A 66 10.62 0.24 2.82
CA LYS A 66 10.73 -0.13 4.23
C LYS A 66 9.38 -0.15 4.94
N THR A 67 8.51 0.81 4.68
CA THR A 67 7.33 1.06 5.51
C THR A 67 6.35 1.99 4.79
N LYS A 68 5.12 2.07 5.31
CA LYS A 68 4.10 3.06 4.92
C LYS A 68 3.67 3.85 6.15
N GLY A 69 3.29 5.10 5.97
CA GLY A 69 2.68 5.92 7.02
C GLY A 69 1.30 6.37 6.61
N PHE A 70 0.36 6.40 7.56
CA PHE A 70 -1.03 6.79 7.34
C PHE A 70 -1.55 7.73 8.43
N ARG A 71 -2.53 8.55 8.06
CA ARG A 71 -3.39 9.28 8.98
C ARG A 71 -4.83 9.30 8.47
N GLN A 72 -5.76 9.40 9.39
CA GLN A 72 -7.14 9.75 9.09
C GLN A 72 -7.26 11.28 8.87
N ILE A 73 -8.07 11.69 7.90
CA ILE A 73 -8.51 13.10 7.73
C ILE A 73 -9.88 13.27 8.35
N ASP A 74 -10.82 12.40 7.98
CA ASP A 74 -12.21 12.40 8.41
C ASP A 74 -12.74 10.96 8.49
N GLU A 75 -14.05 10.78 8.73
CA GLU A 75 -14.68 9.46 8.89
C GLU A 75 -14.53 8.54 7.66
N THR A 76 -14.28 9.10 6.49
CA THR A 76 -14.32 8.42 5.19
C THR A 76 -12.99 8.47 4.44
N SER A 77 -12.07 9.35 4.83
CA SER A 77 -10.83 9.60 4.10
C SER A 77 -9.60 9.75 4.98
N GLY A 78 -8.45 9.50 4.37
CA GLY A 78 -7.14 9.66 4.99
C GLY A 78 -6.04 9.93 3.96
N ARG A 79 -4.80 10.03 4.44
CA ARG A 79 -3.61 10.17 3.60
C ARG A 79 -2.49 9.27 4.06
N GLY A 80 -1.54 9.04 3.17
CA GLY A 80 -0.31 8.35 3.50
C GLY A 80 0.89 8.70 2.63
N TYR A 81 2.01 8.08 2.95
CA TYR A 81 3.24 8.06 2.14
C TYR A 81 3.95 6.69 2.25
N ASN A 82 4.78 6.35 1.28
CA ASN A 82 5.79 5.29 1.43
C ASN A 82 7.08 5.88 2.03
N ILE A 83 7.82 5.07 2.80
CA ILE A 83 9.16 5.43 3.27
C ILE A 83 10.18 4.47 2.67
N TYR A 84 11.24 5.05 2.15
CA TYR A 84 12.39 4.35 1.63
C TYR A 84 13.61 4.62 2.50
N ARG A 85 14.44 3.61 2.72
CA ARG A 85 15.78 3.80 3.31
C ARG A 85 16.79 3.95 2.19
N ARG A 86 17.54 5.06 2.18
CA ARG A 86 18.68 5.23 1.26
C ARG A 86 19.83 4.34 1.71
N ALA A 87 20.25 3.41 0.86
CA ALA A 87 21.22 2.37 1.21
C ALA A 87 22.57 2.93 1.68
N VAL A 88 23.03 4.04 1.08
CA VAL A 88 24.34 4.64 1.38
C VAL A 88 24.36 5.37 2.72
N SER A 89 23.31 6.14 3.04
CA SER A 89 23.30 7.04 4.21
C SER A 89 22.44 6.56 5.37
N GLY A 90 21.62 5.53 5.17
CA GLY A 90 20.60 5.10 6.14
C GLY A 90 19.42 6.08 6.31
N ARG A 91 19.52 7.32 5.80
CA ARG A 91 18.45 8.33 5.84
C ARG A 91 17.12 7.81 5.29
N LEU A 92 16.04 8.11 6.02
CA LEU A 92 14.66 7.87 5.59
C LEU A 92 14.21 8.92 4.59
N MET A 93 13.52 8.47 3.54
CA MET A 93 12.97 9.29 2.48
C MET A 93 11.47 9.04 2.38
N TYR A 94 10.68 10.07 2.66
CA TYR A 94 9.22 10.07 2.54
C TYR A 94 8.86 10.39 1.09
N ARG A 95 8.18 9.47 0.41
CA ARG A 95 7.84 9.57 -1.01
C ARG A 95 6.49 8.94 -1.27
N ASP A 96 6.04 9.02 -2.52
CA ASP A 96 4.85 8.36 -3.02
C ASP A 96 3.62 8.62 -2.12
N PRO A 97 3.19 9.89 -2.01
CA PRO A 97 1.94 10.25 -1.38
C PRO A 97 0.76 9.49 -1.98
N MET A 98 -0.24 9.23 -1.14
CA MET A 98 -1.47 8.55 -1.50
C MET A 98 -2.64 9.05 -0.64
N THR A 99 -3.84 8.97 -1.18
CA THR A 99 -5.08 9.08 -0.40
C THR A 99 -5.49 7.70 0.08
N THR A 100 -6.20 7.63 1.21
CA THR A 100 -6.72 6.37 1.75
C THR A 100 -8.22 6.45 2.00
N LEU A 101 -8.92 5.35 1.77
CA LEU A 101 -10.36 5.23 1.99
C LEU A 101 -10.75 3.75 2.17
N ILE A 102 -11.94 3.49 2.70
CA ILE A 102 -12.55 2.16 2.64
C ILE A 102 -13.43 2.10 1.39
N ALA A 103 -13.13 1.17 0.48
CA ALA A 103 -13.85 1.00 -0.78
C ALA A 103 -13.85 -0.46 -1.25
N ALA A 104 -14.61 -0.75 -2.30
CA ALA A 104 -14.65 -2.08 -2.91
C ALA A 104 -13.28 -2.45 -3.47
N SER A 105 -12.75 -3.57 -3.00
CA SER A 105 -11.50 -4.21 -3.43
C SER A 105 -11.52 -4.53 -4.92
N HIS A 106 -10.40 -4.28 -5.59
CA HIS A 106 -10.19 -4.63 -6.99
C HIS A 106 -9.97 -6.15 -7.20
N ILE A 107 -9.91 -6.92 -6.11
CA ILE A 107 -9.67 -8.37 -6.14
C ILE A 107 -10.98 -9.17 -6.04
N ASP A 108 -11.95 -8.70 -5.26
CA ASP A 108 -13.15 -9.46 -4.88
C ASP A 108 -14.38 -8.60 -4.52
N ASP A 109 -14.37 -7.30 -4.83
CA ASP A 109 -15.44 -6.31 -4.59
C ASP A 109 -15.86 -6.09 -3.12
N ARG A 110 -15.30 -6.86 -2.18
CA ARG A 110 -15.51 -6.67 -0.74
C ARG A 110 -14.73 -5.46 -0.22
N PRO A 111 -15.12 -4.85 0.92
CA PRO A 111 -14.39 -3.70 1.47
C PRO A 111 -12.89 -3.97 1.67
N ALA A 112 -12.06 -2.99 1.34
CA ALA A 112 -10.62 -2.96 1.64
C ALA A 112 -10.19 -1.53 2.00
N PHE A 113 -9.11 -1.42 2.78
CA PHE A 113 -8.43 -0.16 2.98
C PHE A 113 -7.57 0.11 1.74
N GLN A 114 -8.02 1.03 0.90
CA GLN A 114 -7.38 1.35 -0.37
C GLN A 114 -6.36 2.45 -0.23
N LEU A 115 -5.25 2.31 -0.96
CA LEU A 115 -4.21 3.32 -1.11
C LEU A 115 -4.24 3.78 -2.56
N ASP A 116 -4.69 5.01 -2.80
CA ASP A 116 -4.79 5.57 -4.15
C ASP A 116 -3.68 6.60 -4.40
N TYR A 117 -2.71 6.22 -5.24
CA TYR A 117 -1.60 7.09 -5.63
C TYR A 117 -1.92 7.98 -6.84
N ARG A 118 -3.04 7.71 -7.55
CA ARG A 118 -3.43 8.40 -8.79
C ARG A 118 -3.73 9.88 -8.58
N THR A 119 -4.07 10.25 -7.35
CA THR A 119 -4.40 11.60 -6.93
C THR A 119 -3.18 12.54 -6.96
N PHE A 120 -1.95 12.01 -6.94
CA PHE A 120 -0.72 12.78 -6.85
C PHE A 120 0.10 12.77 -8.14
N ASP A 121 0.80 13.88 -8.37
CA ASP A 121 1.72 14.06 -9.50
C ASP A 121 3.05 13.33 -9.26
N THR A 122 2.99 11.99 -9.36
CA THR A 122 4.12 11.09 -9.13
C THR A 122 4.16 9.98 -10.16
N LEU A 123 5.29 9.27 -10.26
CA LEU A 123 5.39 8.07 -11.10
C LEU A 123 4.34 7.02 -10.73
N ASN A 124 4.05 6.84 -9.44
CA ASN A 124 3.02 5.88 -8.99
C ASN A 124 1.63 6.30 -9.45
N GLY A 125 1.32 7.59 -9.36
CA GLY A 125 0.08 8.11 -9.93
C GLY A 125 0.02 7.95 -11.45
N PHE A 126 1.16 8.06 -12.16
CA PHE A 126 1.23 7.90 -13.62
C PHE A 126 0.97 6.48 -14.07
N VAL A 127 1.48 5.47 -13.35
CA VAL A 127 1.24 4.06 -13.67
C VAL A 127 -0.07 3.50 -13.10
N ASN A 128 -0.94 4.37 -12.58
CA ASN A 128 -2.20 4.01 -11.92
C ASN A 128 -2.02 2.99 -10.79
N LEU A 129 -1.00 3.16 -9.94
CA LEU A 129 -0.81 2.31 -8.78
C LEU A 129 -1.95 2.51 -7.78
N VAL A 130 -2.54 1.40 -7.36
CA VAL A 130 -3.45 1.29 -6.21
C VAL A 130 -3.02 0.09 -5.37
N ASP A 131 -3.17 0.19 -4.05
CA ASP A 131 -3.04 -0.97 -3.18
C ASP A 131 -4.37 -1.25 -2.47
N ASP A 132 -4.74 -2.52 -2.30
CA ASP A 132 -5.82 -2.95 -1.41
C ASP A 132 -5.23 -3.63 -0.18
N VAL A 133 -5.68 -3.27 1.03
CA VAL A 133 -5.18 -3.80 2.31
C VAL A 133 -6.33 -4.33 3.16
N ARG A 134 -6.10 -5.49 3.80
CA ARG A 134 -7.01 -6.10 4.78
C ARG A 134 -6.27 -6.61 6.01
N ARG A 135 -7.01 -6.71 7.11
CA ARG A 135 -6.47 -7.10 8.42
C ARG A 135 -6.40 -8.60 8.55
N VAL A 136 -5.20 -9.11 8.84
CA VAL A 136 -4.98 -10.51 9.19
C VAL A 136 -5.35 -10.72 10.65
N VAL A 137 -4.69 -9.95 11.53
CA VAL A 137 -4.98 -9.80 12.96
C VAL A 137 -4.66 -8.35 13.36
N PRO A 138 -5.14 -7.83 14.51
CA PRO A 138 -4.78 -6.47 14.94
C PRO A 138 -3.26 -6.25 14.92
N GLY A 139 -2.81 -5.25 14.16
CA GLY A 139 -1.40 -4.94 13.99
C GLY A 139 -0.66 -5.69 12.87
N LEU A 140 -1.29 -6.65 12.18
CA LEU A 140 -0.75 -7.33 11.00
C LEU A 140 -1.74 -7.28 9.84
N TYR A 141 -1.29 -6.81 8.70
CA TYR A 141 -2.13 -6.59 7.53
C TYR A 141 -1.50 -7.20 6.28
N LEU A 142 -2.35 -7.68 5.39
CA LEU A 142 -1.98 -8.18 4.08
C LEU A 142 -2.48 -7.22 3.02
N GLY A 143 -1.62 -6.86 2.08
CA GLY A 143 -1.97 -5.98 0.99
C GLY A 143 -1.45 -6.44 -0.36
N PHE A 144 -2.08 -5.94 -1.41
CA PHE A 144 -1.70 -6.20 -2.79
C PHE A 144 -1.62 -4.90 -3.57
N GLY A 145 -0.45 -4.65 -4.16
CA GLY A 145 -0.26 -3.57 -5.11
C GLY A 145 -0.66 -4.01 -6.52
N MET A 146 -1.37 -3.14 -7.22
CA MET A 146 -1.83 -3.32 -8.60
C MET A 146 -1.55 -2.04 -9.38
N TRP A 147 -0.95 -2.17 -10.56
CA TRP A 147 -0.67 -1.03 -11.43
C TRP A 147 -0.84 -1.44 -12.88
N GLY A 148 -1.03 -0.43 -13.72
CA GLY A 148 -1.14 -0.62 -15.16
C GLY A 148 -2.25 0.20 -15.78
N PHE A 149 -2.18 0.26 -17.10
CA PHE A 149 -3.11 0.99 -17.94
C PHE A 149 -4.26 0.09 -18.42
N THR A 150 -4.10 -1.24 -18.35
CA THR A 150 -5.11 -2.23 -18.75
C THR A 150 -5.49 -3.16 -17.60
N ASP A 151 -6.68 -3.79 -17.69
CA ASP A 151 -7.14 -4.75 -16.68
C ASP A 151 -6.19 -5.95 -16.53
N ARG A 152 -5.62 -6.41 -17.65
CA ARG A 152 -4.61 -7.48 -17.66
C ARG A 152 -3.34 -7.11 -16.89
N GLN A 153 -2.94 -5.84 -16.89
CA GLN A 153 -1.78 -5.41 -16.10
C GLN A 153 -2.16 -5.32 -14.62
N ARG A 154 -3.35 -4.78 -14.31
CA ARG A 154 -3.85 -4.66 -12.95
C ARG A 154 -4.18 -6.00 -12.29
N SER A 155 -4.39 -7.07 -13.07
CA SER A 155 -4.58 -8.42 -12.53
C SER A 155 -3.30 -9.06 -11.97
N VAL A 156 -2.13 -8.43 -12.10
CA VAL A 156 -0.88 -8.91 -11.50
C VAL A 156 -0.77 -8.39 -10.07
N LEU A 157 -1.17 -9.22 -9.12
CA LEU A 157 -1.23 -8.88 -7.70
C LEU A 157 0.17 -8.96 -7.05
N GLN A 158 0.68 -7.84 -6.53
CA GLN A 158 1.99 -7.74 -5.87
C GLN A 158 1.84 -7.76 -4.35
N PRO A 159 2.02 -8.91 -3.67
CA PRO A 159 1.72 -9.02 -2.25
C PRO A 159 2.77 -8.32 -1.38
N PHE A 160 2.31 -7.73 -0.29
CA PHE A 160 3.12 -7.21 0.80
C PHE A 160 2.37 -7.37 2.12
N MET A 161 3.09 -7.34 3.24
CA MET A 161 2.49 -7.20 4.55
C MET A 161 2.88 -5.87 5.20
N LEU A 162 2.04 -5.43 6.14
CA LEU A 162 2.29 -4.28 7.00
C LEU A 162 2.18 -4.72 8.46
N GLU A 163 3.12 -4.26 9.28
CA GLU A 163 3.17 -4.50 10.72
C GLU A 163 3.09 -3.16 11.45
N ALA A 164 2.12 -3.01 12.35
CA ALA A 164 1.92 -1.79 13.11
C ALA A 164 3.14 -1.47 13.99
N THR A 165 3.44 -0.19 14.13
CA THR A 165 4.53 0.28 14.98
C THR A 165 4.06 1.42 15.87
N SER A 166 4.89 1.83 16.84
CA SER A 166 4.62 3.00 17.68
C SER A 166 5.04 4.33 17.03
N ARG A 167 5.54 4.32 15.79
CA ARG A 167 6.08 5.52 15.14
C ARG A 167 4.93 6.40 14.62
N PRO A 168 4.94 7.71 14.93
CA PRO A 168 3.88 8.61 14.50
C PRO A 168 3.98 8.92 13.01
N TYR A 169 2.86 9.34 12.41
CA TYR A 169 2.84 9.90 11.06
C TYR A 169 3.67 11.19 11.00
N ALA A 170 4.62 11.27 10.07
CA ALA A 170 5.60 12.34 9.96
C ALA A 170 5.06 13.62 9.27
N GLY A 171 3.84 13.57 8.75
CA GLY A 171 3.18 14.71 8.13
C GLY A 171 2.95 14.55 6.63
N ASP A 172 2.15 15.48 6.12
CA ASP A 172 1.63 15.44 4.77
C ASP A 172 2.68 15.81 3.73
N ILE A 173 2.85 14.98 2.70
CA ILE A 173 3.69 15.27 1.52
C ILE A 173 2.87 15.25 0.24
N GLY A 174 3.50 15.66 -0.87
CA GLY A 174 2.97 15.46 -2.22
C GLY A 174 2.21 16.64 -2.81
N THR A 175 2.15 16.65 -4.13
CA THR A 175 1.41 17.64 -4.92
C THR A 175 0.28 16.93 -5.65
N LEU A 176 -0.97 17.38 -5.46
CA LEU A 176 -2.12 16.85 -6.19
C LEU A 176 -1.99 17.09 -7.69
N ARG A 177 -2.57 16.21 -8.52
CA ARG A 177 -2.68 16.45 -9.96
C ARG A 177 -3.55 17.69 -10.26
N SER A 178 -3.27 18.33 -11.39
CA SER A 178 -4.02 19.52 -11.86
C SER A 178 -5.53 19.29 -11.88
N GLU A 179 -5.98 18.12 -12.34
CA GLU A 179 -7.40 17.74 -12.42
C GLU A 179 -8.06 17.66 -11.03
N GLN A 180 -7.30 17.29 -10.00
CA GLN A 180 -7.78 17.16 -8.62
C GLN A 180 -7.71 18.49 -7.83
N ARG A 181 -6.95 19.47 -8.31
CA ARG A 181 -6.85 20.81 -7.67
C ARG A 181 -8.09 21.68 -7.85
N HIS A 182 -8.88 21.45 -8.90
CA HIS A 182 -10.04 22.30 -9.23
C HIS A 182 -11.30 21.98 -8.41
N GLY A 183 -11.28 20.92 -7.60
CA GLY A 183 -12.39 20.50 -6.73
C GLY A 183 -12.25 20.87 -5.25
N GLN A 184 -11.13 21.46 -4.81
CA GLN A 184 -10.96 21.88 -3.41
C GLN A 184 -11.33 23.36 -3.23
N PRO A 185 -12.16 23.71 -2.22
CA PRO A 185 -12.37 25.10 -1.85
C PRO A 185 -11.04 25.71 -1.39
N ARG A 186 -10.69 26.87 -1.95
CA ARG A 186 -9.52 27.63 -1.49
C ARG A 186 -9.88 28.24 -0.14
N HIS A 187 -9.36 27.66 0.93
CA HIS A 187 -9.33 28.37 2.21
C HIS A 187 -8.19 29.39 2.14
N HIS A 188 -8.57 30.65 1.99
CA HIS A 188 -7.74 31.83 2.17
C HIS A 188 -7.64 32.17 3.65
#